data_AF-A0A6G1AC55-F1
#
_entry.id   AF-A0A6G1AC55-F1
#
_cell.length_a   1.000
_cell.length_b   1.000
_cell.length_c   1.000
_cell.angle_alpha   90.00
_cell.angle_beta   90.00
_cell.angle_gamma   90.00
#
_symmetry.space_group_name_H-M   'P 1'
#
loop_
_entity.id
_entity.type
_entity.pdbx_description
1 polymer ?
#
loop_
_entity_poly.entity_id
_entity_poly.type
_entity_poly.pdbx_seq_one_letter_code
_entity_poly.pdbx_strand_id
1 'polypeptide(L)'
;IKRIIVFFQINLRLILVSGKTKEFLFSPNDSASDIAKHVYDNWPMDWEEEQVSSPNILRLIYQGRFLHGNVTLGALKLPFGKTTVMHLVARETLPEPNSQGQRNREKTGESNCCVIL
;
A
#
# COMPACT_ATOMS: atom_id res chain seq x y z
N ILE A 1 -15.43 10.03 -29.50
CA ILE A 1 -15.07 9.01 -28.48
C ILE A 1 -14.39 9.58 -27.21
N LYS A 2 -13.74 10.75 -27.21
CA LYS A 2 -13.01 11.28 -26.02
C LYS A 2 -13.85 11.90 -24.88
N ARG A 3 -15.19 11.91 -24.94
CA ARG A 3 -16.06 12.69 -24.02
C ARG A 3 -16.64 11.93 -22.83
N ILE A 4 -16.52 10.60 -22.77
CA ILE A 4 -17.10 9.76 -21.70
C ILE A 4 -16.16 9.63 -20.47
N ILE A 5 -14.89 9.96 -20.61
CA ILE A 5 -13.84 9.66 -19.62
C ILE A 5 -13.87 10.61 -18.40
N VAL A 6 -14.43 11.82 -18.56
CA VAL A 6 -14.36 12.88 -17.54
C VAL A 6 -15.32 12.65 -16.36
N PHE A 7 -16.39 11.88 -16.54
CA PHE A 7 -17.40 11.66 -15.50
C PHE A 7 -17.05 10.56 -14.48
N PHE A 8 -16.01 9.76 -14.72
CA PHE A 8 -15.69 8.59 -13.90
C PHE A 8 -14.40 8.73 -13.09
N GLN A 9 -13.79 9.91 -13.01
CA GLN A 9 -12.57 10.07 -12.20
C GLN A 9 -12.88 9.98 -10.69
N ILE A 10 -12.02 9.28 -9.97
CA ILE A 10 -12.06 9.09 -8.53
C ILE A 10 -11.00 10.00 -7.92
N ASN A 11 -11.43 10.85 -6.98
CA ASN A 11 -10.51 11.68 -6.21
C ASN A 11 -9.94 10.85 -5.07
N LEU A 12 -8.62 10.63 -5.10
CA LEU A 12 -7.88 9.94 -4.06
C LEU A 12 -7.03 10.94 -3.29
N ARG A 13 -7.20 10.95 -1.97
CA ARG A 13 -6.30 11.65 -1.06
C ARG A 13 -5.31 10.64 -0.50
N LEU A 14 -4.07 10.73 -0.95
CA LEU A 14 -2.97 9.90 -0.48
C LEU A 14 -2.31 10.54 0.73
N ILE A 15 -2.08 9.74 1.76
CA ILE A 15 -1.43 10.13 3.02
C ILE A 15 -0.12 9.37 3.14
N LEU A 16 1.00 10.07 3.28
CA LEU A 16 2.31 9.48 3.60
C LEU A 16 2.40 9.12 5.08
N VAL A 17 3.35 8.25 5.41
CA VAL A 17 3.67 7.88 6.80
C VAL A 17 4.07 9.07 7.66
N SER A 18 4.65 10.11 7.07
CA SER A 18 4.95 11.39 7.71
C SER A 18 3.72 12.25 8.01
N GLY A 19 2.52 11.86 7.55
CA GLY A 19 1.28 12.63 7.68
C GLY A 19 1.06 13.67 6.58
N LYS A 20 2.00 13.80 5.62
CA LYS A 20 1.81 14.65 4.44
C LYS A 20 0.69 14.07 3.57
N THR A 21 -0.18 14.93 3.02
CA THR A 21 -1.31 14.49 2.18
C THR A 21 -1.32 15.18 0.84
N LYS A 22 -1.74 14.46 -0.21
CA LYS A 22 -1.86 15.01 -1.57
C LYS A 22 -3.03 14.36 -2.29
N GLU A 23 -3.75 15.17 -3.05
CA GLU A 23 -4.93 14.72 -3.79
C GLU A 23 -4.57 14.48 -5.25
N PHE A 24 -5.05 13.37 -5.78
CA PHE A 24 -4.85 12.93 -7.14
C PHE A 24 -6.18 12.46 -7.75
N LEU A 25 -6.27 12.53 -9.07
CA LEU A 25 -7.44 12.07 -9.83
C LEU A 25 -7.06 10.83 -10.62
N PHE A 26 -7.71 9.72 -10.33
CA PHE A 26 -7.47 8.44 -11.00
C PHE A 26 -8.74 7.91 -11.65
N SER A 27 -8.60 7.00 -12.60
CA SER A 27 -9.71 6.28 -13.22
C SER A 27 -10.04 5.02 -12.41
N PRO A 28 -11.30 4.55 -12.41
CA PRO A 28 -11.69 3.29 -11.76
C PRO A 28 -10.96 2.07 -12.34
N ASN A 29 -10.42 2.21 -13.56
CA ASN A 29 -9.66 1.18 -14.23
C ASN A 29 -8.17 1.14 -13.80
N ASP A 30 -7.70 2.15 -13.07
CA ASP A 30 -6.32 2.19 -12.60
C ASP A 30 -6.13 1.23 -11.42
N SER A 31 -5.05 0.45 -11.49
CA SER A 31 -4.65 -0.51 -10.47
C SER A 31 -3.84 0.17 -9.37
N ALA A 32 -3.74 -0.45 -8.19
CA ALA A 32 -2.88 0.05 -7.11
C ALA A 32 -1.41 0.21 -7.57
N SER A 33 -0.91 -0.67 -8.43
CA SER A 33 0.42 -0.54 -9.04
C SER A 33 0.54 0.68 -9.95
N ASP A 34 -0.48 0.93 -10.79
CA ASP A 34 -0.50 2.08 -11.70
C ASP A 34 -0.54 3.39 -10.92
N ILE A 35 -1.32 3.44 -9.83
CA ILE A 35 -1.38 4.58 -8.92
C ILE A 35 -0.03 4.80 -8.26
N ALA A 36 0.58 3.76 -7.69
CA ALA A 36 1.90 3.83 -7.09
C ALA A 36 2.95 4.37 -8.07
N LYS A 37 2.95 3.85 -9.30
CA LYS A 37 3.84 4.34 -10.37
C LYS A 37 3.55 5.79 -10.72
N HIS A 38 2.29 6.17 -10.90
CA HIS A 38 1.92 7.55 -11.23
C HIS A 38 2.37 8.55 -10.16
N VAL A 39 2.20 8.18 -8.89
CA VAL A 39 2.64 9.01 -7.76
C VAL A 39 4.15 9.09 -7.70
N TYR A 40 4.86 8.00 -7.99
CA TYR A 40 6.31 7.99 -8.13
C TYR A 40 6.80 8.92 -9.24
N ASP A 41 6.17 8.87 -10.42
CA ASP A 41 6.51 9.75 -11.56
C ASP A 41 6.15 11.23 -11.28
N ASN A 42 5.07 11.48 -10.53
CA ASN A 42 4.60 12.83 -10.16
C ASN A 42 4.86 13.11 -8.68
N TRP A 43 6.02 12.70 -8.18
CA TRP A 43 6.36 12.85 -6.77
C TRP A 43 6.38 14.34 -6.41
N PRO A 44 5.51 14.80 -5.50
CA PRO A 44 5.45 16.22 -5.17
C PRO A 44 6.73 16.63 -4.44
N MET A 45 7.19 17.87 -4.68
CA MET A 45 8.40 18.41 -4.06
C MET A 45 8.32 18.41 -2.53
N ASP A 46 7.13 18.61 -1.96
CA ASP A 46 6.89 18.49 -0.51
C ASP A 46 7.22 17.10 0.05
N TRP A 47 7.31 16.06 -0.79
CA TRP A 47 7.63 14.68 -0.40
C TRP A 47 9.05 14.27 -0.78
N GLU A 48 9.88 15.15 -1.35
CA GLU A 48 11.23 14.83 -1.86
C GLU A 48 12.09 14.08 -0.83
N GLU A 49 12.02 14.47 0.45
CA GLU A 49 12.74 13.81 1.56
C GLU A 49 12.37 12.33 1.76
N GLU A 50 11.17 11.91 1.33
CA GLU A 50 10.68 10.53 1.41
C GLU A 50 10.65 9.85 0.03
N GLN A 51 11.36 10.41 -0.95
CA GLN A 51 11.45 9.80 -2.28
C GLN A 51 12.08 8.41 -2.17
N VAL A 52 11.42 7.45 -2.81
CA VAL A 52 11.83 6.05 -2.78
C VAL A 52 12.68 5.68 -3.98
N SER A 53 13.43 4.58 -3.88
CA SER A 53 14.26 4.05 -4.97
C SER A 53 13.46 3.38 -6.09
N SER A 54 12.21 2.97 -5.83
CA SER A 54 11.39 2.23 -6.80
C SER A 54 9.89 2.33 -6.54
N PRO A 55 9.03 2.37 -7.58
CA PRO A 55 7.57 2.36 -7.40
C PRO A 55 7.06 1.00 -6.89
N ASN A 56 7.78 -0.09 -7.12
CA ASN A 56 7.37 -1.44 -6.72
C ASN A 56 7.33 -1.67 -5.21
N ILE A 57 8.04 -0.83 -4.44
CA ILE A 57 8.06 -0.91 -2.97
C ILE A 57 6.93 -0.09 -2.34
N LEU A 58 6.23 0.72 -3.15
CA LEU A 58 5.06 1.45 -2.70
C LEU A 58 3.89 0.48 -2.53
N ARG A 59 3.18 0.63 -1.42
CA ARG A 59 1.97 -0.12 -1.09
C ARG A 59 0.89 0.86 -0.70
N LEU A 60 -0.29 0.66 -1.28
CA LEU A 60 -1.48 1.42 -0.92
C LEU A 60 -2.21 0.70 0.21
N ILE A 61 -2.71 1.46 1.17
CA ILE A 61 -3.51 0.96 2.28
C ILE A 61 -4.85 1.68 2.26
N TYR A 62 -5.94 0.91 2.22
CA TYR A 62 -7.30 1.42 2.26
C TYR A 62 -8.06 0.78 3.42
N GLN A 63 -8.64 1.60 4.31
CA GLN A 63 -9.36 1.15 5.51
C GLN A 63 -8.55 0.14 6.37
N GLY A 64 -7.24 0.36 6.51
CA GLY A 64 -6.35 -0.53 7.26
C GLY A 64 -5.98 -1.83 6.54
N ARG A 65 -6.31 -1.97 5.25
CA ARG A 65 -5.97 -3.14 4.43
C ARG A 65 -4.99 -2.76 3.32
N PHE A 66 -3.93 -3.53 3.19
CA PHE A 66 -3.00 -3.39 2.08
C PHE A 66 -3.67 -3.83 0.77
N LEU A 67 -3.62 -2.97 -0.22
CA LEU A 67 -4.08 -3.25 -1.57
C LEU A 67 -2.97 -3.95 -2.35
N HIS A 68 -3.35 -5.03 -3.04
CA HIS A 68 -2.45 -5.70 -3.97
C HIS A 68 -2.33 -4.88 -5.26
N GLY A 69 -1.15 -4.91 -5.90
CA GLY A 69 -0.87 -4.12 -7.10
C GLY A 69 -1.88 -4.27 -8.24
N ASN A 70 -2.46 -5.47 -8.38
CA ASN A 70 -3.46 -5.80 -9.42
C ASN A 70 -4.90 -5.39 -9.08
N VAL A 71 -5.15 -4.85 -7.88
CA VAL A 71 -6.50 -4.41 -7.48
C VAL A 71 -6.79 -3.05 -8.09
N THR A 72 -7.89 -2.93 -8.82
CA THR A 72 -8.36 -1.67 -9.40
C THR A 72 -9.29 -0.91 -8.47
N LEU A 73 -9.34 0.42 -8.61
CA LEU A 73 -10.25 1.25 -7.79
C LEU A 73 -11.73 0.90 -7.99
N GLY A 74 -12.11 0.47 -9.19
CA GLY A 74 -13.46 -0.02 -9.49
C GLY A 74 -13.82 -1.27 -8.70
N ALA A 75 -12.86 -2.17 -8.43
CA ALA A 75 -13.07 -3.37 -7.64
C ALA A 75 -13.37 -3.06 -6.16
N LEU A 76 -12.89 -1.91 -5.67
CA LEU A 76 -13.12 -1.46 -4.29
C LEU A 76 -14.51 -0.84 -4.07
N LYS A 77 -15.34 -0.74 -5.13
CA LYS A 77 -16.70 -0.18 -5.09
C LYS A 77 -16.73 1.20 -4.41
N LEU A 78 -15.76 2.04 -4.71
CA LEU A 78 -15.66 3.38 -4.13
C LEU A 78 -16.84 4.25 -4.61
N PRO A 79 -17.44 5.07 -3.73
CA PRO A 79 -18.51 5.98 -4.11
C PRO A 79 -17.99 7.06 -5.05
N PHE A 80 -18.57 7.15 -6.26
CA PHE A 80 -18.26 8.20 -7.22
C PHE A 80 -18.58 9.59 -6.64
N GLY A 81 -17.70 10.57 -6.86
CA GLY A 81 -17.87 11.94 -6.38
C GLY A 81 -17.48 12.18 -4.92
N LYS A 82 -16.93 11.17 -4.21
CA LYS A 82 -16.32 11.37 -2.89
C LYS A 82 -14.80 11.23 -2.95
N THR A 83 -14.12 12.01 -2.12
CA THR A 83 -12.68 11.84 -1.87
C THR A 83 -12.45 10.60 -1.03
N THR A 84 -11.71 9.64 -1.59
CA THR A 84 -11.32 8.42 -0.88
C THR A 84 -9.92 8.62 -0.32
N VAL A 85 -9.78 8.40 0.99
CA VAL A 85 -8.47 8.50 1.66
C VAL A 85 -7.77 7.14 1.62
N MET A 86 -6.52 7.14 1.17
CA MET A 86 -5.64 5.97 1.20
C MET A 86 -4.28 6.36 1.76
N HIS A 87 -3.60 5.42 2.42
CA HIS A 87 -2.22 5.65 2.85
C HIS A 87 -1.27 5.06 1.82
N LEU A 88 -0.19 5.79 1.55
CA LEU A 88 0.90 5.35 0.70
C LEU A 88 2.11 5.09 1.59
N VAL A 89 2.61 3.86 1.57
CA VAL A 89 3.77 3.48 2.37
C VAL A 89 4.85 2.89 1.46
N ALA A 90 6.10 3.27 1.72
CA ALA A 90 7.28 2.69 1.11
C ALA A 90 7.75 1.50 1.96
N ARG A 91 7.78 0.30 1.40
CA ARG A 91 8.32 -0.87 2.10
C ARG A 91 9.27 -1.62 1.18
N GLU A 92 10.55 -1.29 1.27
CA GLU A 92 11.63 -1.91 0.48
C GLU A 92 11.83 -3.39 0.83
N THR A 93 11.70 -3.72 2.11
CA THR A 93 11.79 -5.08 2.59
C THR A 93 10.38 -5.61 2.83
N LEU A 94 9.98 -6.60 2.03
CA LEU A 94 9.26 -7.70 2.66
C LEU A 94 10.12 -8.07 3.87
N PRO A 95 9.62 -8.11 5.12
CA PRO A 95 10.30 -8.90 6.12
C PRO A 95 10.49 -10.26 5.45
N GLU A 96 11.75 -10.72 5.37
CA GLU A 96 12.04 -12.03 4.80
C GLU A 96 10.98 -13.01 5.34
N PRO A 97 10.34 -13.84 4.49
CA PRO A 97 9.51 -14.91 5.03
C PRO A 97 10.40 -15.60 6.02
N ASN A 98 10.01 -15.55 7.30
CA ASN A 98 10.80 -16.03 8.42
C ASN A 98 11.07 -17.51 8.14
N SER A 99 12.17 -17.78 7.43
CA SER A 99 12.68 -19.11 7.20
C SER A 99 13.43 -19.39 8.47
N GLN A 100 12.65 -19.52 9.57
CA GLN A 100 13.09 -20.11 10.80
C GLN A 100 13.73 -21.43 10.37
N GLY A 101 15.05 -21.43 10.49
CA GLY A 101 15.89 -22.46 9.93
C GLY A 101 15.36 -23.83 10.28
N GLN A 102 15.24 -24.67 9.26
CA GLN A 102 15.44 -26.09 9.48
C GLN A 102 16.84 -26.26 10.09
N ARG A 103 16.89 -26.36 11.42
CA ARG A 103 17.94 -27.11 12.09
C ARG A 103 17.29 -28.15 12.98
N ASN A 104 17.02 -29.28 12.34
CA ASN A 104 16.90 -30.58 12.96
C ASN A 104 18.01 -30.77 14.02
N ARG A 105 17.66 -30.94 15.30
CA ARG A 105 18.33 -31.89 16.20
C ARG A 105 17.58 -32.06 17.53
N GLU A 106 17.22 -33.32 17.76
CA GLU A 106 17.23 -34.03 19.04
C GLU A 106 16.08 -33.76 20.03
N LYS A 107 15.13 -34.71 20.01
CA LYS A 107 14.35 -35.14 21.17
C LYS A 107 15.29 -35.46 22.33
N THR A 108 15.34 -34.63 23.36
CA THR A 108 15.66 -35.06 24.73
C THR A 108 15.06 -34.08 25.73
N GLY A 109 14.34 -34.60 26.74
CA GLY A 109 14.34 -34.01 28.08
C GLY A 109 13.10 -33.23 28.50
N GLU A 110 12.36 -33.82 29.42
CA GLU A 110 11.42 -33.20 30.37
C GLU A 110 11.84 -31.81 30.87
N SER A 111 10.87 -30.93 31.14
CA SER A 111 10.59 -30.37 32.49
C SER A 111 9.92 -28.99 32.46
N ASN A 112 8.69 -28.97 32.95
CA ASN A 112 8.13 -28.12 34.01
C ASN A 112 8.26 -26.58 34.02
N CYS A 113 7.13 -25.97 34.44
CA CYS A 113 6.93 -24.67 35.08
C CYS A 113 7.03 -23.37 34.25
N CYS A 114 5.94 -22.59 34.24
CA CYS A 114 5.86 -21.38 35.07
C CYS A 114 4.44 -20.79 35.13
N VAL A 115 3.98 -20.62 36.37
CA VAL A 115 2.88 -19.77 36.82
C VAL A 115 3.25 -18.29 36.61
N ILE A 116 2.27 -17.42 36.36
CA ILE A 116 2.41 -15.98 36.58
C ILE A 116 1.27 -15.55 37.51
N LEU A 117 1.70 -14.91 38.61
CA LEU A 117 0.94 -14.29 39.68
C LEU A 117 -0.16 -13.35 39.18
#